data_AF-A0A519SYT3-F1
#
_entry.id   AF-A0A519SYT3-F1
#
_cell.length_a   1.000
_cell.length_b   1.000
_cell.length_c   1.000
_cell.angle_alpha   90.00
_cell.angle_beta   90.00
_cell.angle_gamma   90.00
#
_symmetry.space_group_name_H-M   'P 1'
#
loop_
_entity.id
_entity.type
_entity.pdbx_description
1 polymer ?
#
loop_
_entity_poly.entity_id
_entity_poly.type
_entity_poly.pdbx_seq_one_letter_code
_entity_poly.pdbx_strand_id
1 'polypeptide(L)'
;MENTHILFWLVKDISWCMVWKPLGIAMIFPTLGIALVIAWRTRALVSELAHNLAIVFWITANSYWMLSEFFGFDTVPVGHLTDGKHLAIIPFGIGLLILAWYYLVQKPRETREAQVATL
;
A
#
# COMPACT_ATOMS: atom_id res chain seq x y z
N MET A 1 6.97 -10.43 16.94
CA MET A 1 5.70 -10.56 16.18
C MET A 1 5.41 -9.35 15.29
N GLU A 2 6.05 -8.20 15.52
CA GLU A 2 5.81 -6.98 14.74
C GLU A 2 6.32 -7.07 13.29
N ASN A 3 7.46 -7.72 13.03
CA ASN A 3 8.08 -7.78 11.68
C ASN A 3 7.66 -9.00 10.84
N THR A 4 6.82 -9.90 11.38
CA THR A 4 6.42 -11.14 10.69
C THR A 4 5.59 -10.87 9.43
N HIS A 5 4.94 -9.70 9.34
CA HIS A 5 4.23 -9.27 8.14
C HIS A 5 5.14 -9.15 6.91
N ILE A 6 6.42 -8.81 7.10
CA ILE A 6 7.42 -8.73 6.03
C ILE A 6 7.66 -10.11 5.40
N LEU A 7 7.58 -11.19 6.19
CA LEU A 7 7.72 -12.54 5.65
C LEU A 7 6.61 -12.86 4.66
N PHE A 8 5.35 -12.56 4.98
CA PHE A 8 4.21 -12.79 4.08
C PHE A 8 4.35 -11.98 2.79
N TRP A 9 4.83 -10.74 2.91
CA TRP A 9 5.13 -9.91 1.75
C TRP A 9 6.22 -10.52 0.87
N LEU A 10 7.37 -10.93 1.44
CA LEU A 10 8.44 -11.56 0.66
C LEU A 10 8.00 -12.85 -0.01
N VAL A 11 7.22 -13.71 0.67
CA VAL A 11 6.71 -14.95 0.09
C VAL A 11 5.73 -14.67 -1.05
N LYS A 12 4.85 -13.66 -0.91
CA LYS A 12 3.99 -13.20 -2.00
C LYS A 12 4.81 -12.79 -3.22
N ASP A 13 5.82 -11.93 -3.03
CA ASP A 13 6.58 -11.35 -4.13
C ASP A 13 7.52 -12.38 -4.78
N ILE A 14 8.08 -13.33 -4.02
CA ILE A 14 8.79 -14.49 -4.59
C ILE A 14 7.84 -15.35 -5.42
N SER A 15 6.62 -15.59 -4.92
CA SER A 15 5.60 -16.34 -5.67
C SER A 15 5.23 -15.64 -6.98
N TRP A 16 5.25 -14.30 -6.99
CA TRP A 16 5.06 -13.52 -8.19
C TRP A 16 6.22 -13.68 -9.17
N CYS A 17 7.47 -13.50 -8.72
CA CYS A 17 8.67 -13.69 -9.55
C CYS A 17 8.74 -15.10 -10.17
N MET A 18 8.32 -16.12 -9.43
CA MET A 18 8.29 -17.52 -9.91
C MET A 18 7.02 -17.88 -10.68
N VAL A 19 6.09 -16.93 -10.86
CA VAL A 19 4.79 -17.10 -11.54
C VAL A 19 3.92 -18.21 -10.91
N TRP A 20 4.05 -18.40 -9.60
CA TRP A 20 3.25 -19.32 -8.81
C TRP A 20 1.87 -18.74 -8.51
N LYS A 21 1.01 -18.67 -9.54
CA LYS A 21 -0.31 -18.03 -9.51
C LYS A 21 -1.17 -18.33 -8.27
N PRO A 22 -1.46 -19.59 -7.91
CA PRO A 22 -2.34 -19.87 -6.78
C PRO A 22 -1.72 -19.44 -5.44
N LEU A 23 -0.41 -19.60 -5.27
CA LEU A 23 0.28 -19.21 -4.04
C LEU A 23 0.38 -17.68 -3.92
N GLY A 24 0.72 -16.98 -5.01
CA GLY A 24 0.76 -15.53 -5.04
C GLY A 24 -0.59 -14.90 -4.69
N ILE A 25 -1.68 -15.40 -5.29
CA ILE A 25 -3.04 -14.93 -4.99
C ILE A 25 -3.43 -15.22 -3.54
N ALA A 26 -3.15 -16.42 -3.03
CA ALA A 26 -3.44 -16.79 -1.65
C ALA A 26 -2.68 -15.90 -0.64
N MET A 27 -1.46 -15.47 -0.97
CA MET A 27 -0.63 -14.62 -0.11
C MET A 27 -1.05 -13.14 -0.10
N ILE A 28 -1.92 -12.69 -1.01
CA ILE A 28 -2.50 -11.32 -0.94
C ILE A 28 -3.27 -11.14 0.37
N PHE A 29 -4.10 -12.12 0.74
CA PHE A 29 -4.97 -12.05 1.91
C PHE A 29 -4.22 -11.86 3.25
N PRO A 30 -3.24 -12.70 3.62
CA PRO A 30 -2.50 -12.49 4.86
C PRO A 30 -1.67 -11.21 4.83
N THR A 31 -1.11 -10.84 3.68
CA THR A 31 -0.28 -9.62 3.55
C THR A 31 -1.11 -8.35 3.74
N LEU A 32 -2.24 -8.24 3.04
CA LEU A 32 -3.14 -7.09 3.15
C LEU A 32 -3.87 -7.07 4.51
N GLY A 33 -4.28 -8.23 5.00
CA GLY A 33 -4.96 -8.35 6.29
C GLY A 33 -4.09 -7.85 7.45
N ILE A 34 -2.81 -8.23 7.48
CA ILE A 34 -1.91 -7.74 8.53
C ILE A 34 -1.64 -6.24 8.37
N ALA A 35 -1.45 -5.74 7.16
CA ALA A 35 -1.27 -4.30 6.92
C ALA A 35 -2.47 -3.47 7.42
N LEU A 36 -3.70 -3.94 7.17
CA LEU A 36 -4.92 -3.31 7.68
C LEU A 36 -5.00 -3.35 9.21
N VAL A 37 -4.63 -4.48 9.83
CA VAL A 37 -4.60 -4.60 11.30
C VAL A 37 -3.59 -3.63 11.91
N ILE A 38 -2.40 -3.47 11.31
CA ILE A 38 -1.38 -2.52 11.76
C ILE A 38 -1.91 -1.08 11.63
N ALA A 39 -2.50 -0.73 10.48
CA ALA A 39 -3.11 0.59 10.27
C ALA A 39 -4.23 0.87 11.30
N TRP A 40 -5.07 -0.12 11.61
CA TRP A 40 -6.14 0.04 12.59
C TRP A 40 -5.60 0.20 14.02
N ARG A 41 -4.58 -0.58 14.40
CA ARG A 41 -3.97 -0.49 15.74
C ARG A 41 -3.26 0.83 15.98
N THR A 42 -2.64 1.39 14.95
CA THR A 42 -1.85 2.64 15.04
C THR A 42 -2.68 3.90 14.79
N ARG A 43 -4.02 3.78 14.63
CA ARG A 43 -4.92 4.91 14.35
C ARG A 43 -4.89 6.06 15.36
N ALA A 44 -4.38 5.82 16.56
CA ALA A 44 -4.24 6.83 17.61
C ALA A 44 -3.11 7.83 17.31
N LEU A 45 -2.14 7.46 16.48
CA LEU A 45 -1.01 8.28 16.08
C LEU A 45 -1.18 8.64 14.60
N VAL A 46 -1.47 9.91 14.31
CA VAL A 46 -1.76 10.37 12.94
C VAL A 46 -0.57 10.12 12.00
N SER A 47 0.66 10.28 12.50
CA SER A 47 1.91 9.91 11.81
C SER A 47 1.92 8.47 11.33
N GLU A 48 1.72 7.55 12.27
CA GLU A 48 1.78 6.12 12.01
C GLU A 48 0.61 5.69 11.11
N LEU A 49 -0.58 6.24 11.33
CA LEU A 49 -1.75 5.95 10.51
C LEU A 49 -1.54 6.34 9.05
N ALA A 50 -0.99 7.53 8.79
CA ALA A 50 -0.73 7.99 7.42
C ALA A 50 0.26 7.08 6.70
N HIS A 51 1.34 6.68 7.36
CA HIS A 51 2.33 5.75 6.81
C HIS A 51 1.75 4.35 6.58
N ASN A 52 1.03 3.81 7.56
CA ASN A 52 0.44 2.48 7.47
C ASN A 52 -0.66 2.42 6.40
N LEU A 53 -1.46 3.48 6.24
CA LEU A 53 -2.41 3.59 5.13
C LEU A 53 -1.69 3.64 3.77
N ALA A 54 -0.60 4.39 3.66
CA ALA A 54 0.19 4.41 2.43
C ALA A 54 0.72 3.01 2.07
N ILE A 55 1.18 2.24 3.06
CA ILE A 55 1.60 0.84 2.88
C ILE A 55 0.42 -0.04 2.44
N VAL A 56 -0.77 0.11 3.01
CA VAL A 56 -1.98 -0.63 2.60
C VAL A 56 -2.31 -0.36 1.13
N PHE A 57 -2.31 0.90 0.70
CA PHE A 57 -2.56 1.27 -0.69
C PHE A 57 -1.44 0.78 -1.63
N TRP A 58 -0.19 0.80 -1.19
CA TRP A 58 0.93 0.20 -1.92
C TRP A 58 0.75 -1.30 -2.12
N ILE A 59 0.46 -2.06 -1.06
CA ILE A 59 0.25 -3.52 -1.14
C ILE A 59 -0.94 -3.84 -2.05
N THR A 60 -1.99 -3.03 -1.99
CA THR A 60 -3.16 -3.15 -2.88
C THR A 60 -2.77 -2.92 -4.34
N ALA A 61 -2.01 -1.86 -4.62
CA ALA A 61 -1.51 -1.55 -5.97
C ALA A 61 -0.62 -2.67 -6.52
N ASN A 62 0.30 -3.16 -5.70
CA ASN A 62 1.23 -4.22 -6.06
C ASN A 62 0.48 -5.55 -6.30
N SER A 63 -0.53 -5.86 -5.48
CA SER A 63 -1.39 -7.03 -5.67
C SER A 63 -2.23 -6.94 -6.94
N TYR A 64 -2.74 -5.75 -7.27
CA TYR A 64 -3.47 -5.50 -8.51
C TYR A 64 -2.56 -5.69 -9.75
N TRP A 65 -1.35 -5.15 -9.73
CA TRP A 65 -0.36 -5.38 -10.81
C TRP A 65 -0.06 -6.87 -10.97
N MET A 66 0.25 -7.59 -9.88
CA MET A 66 0.46 -9.04 -9.92
C MET A 66 -0.73 -9.80 -10.54
N LEU A 67 -1.97 -9.45 -10.15
CA LEU A 67 -3.17 -10.04 -10.73
C LEU A 67 -3.29 -9.74 -12.24
N SER A 68 -2.99 -8.51 -12.66
CA SER A 68 -3.03 -8.15 -14.08
C SER A 68 -2.09 -9.00 -14.94
N GLU A 69 -0.90 -9.33 -14.43
CA GLU A 69 0.06 -10.22 -15.10
C GLU A 69 -0.39 -11.69 -15.05
N PHE A 70 -0.88 -12.17 -13.91
CA PHE A 70 -1.33 -13.55 -13.77
C PHE A 70 -2.50 -13.90 -14.68
N PHE A 71 -3.42 -12.96 -14.88
CA PHE A 71 -4.57 -13.15 -15.76
C PHE A 71 -4.33 -12.67 -17.20
N GLY A 72 -3.16 -12.12 -17.51
CA GLY A 72 -2.80 -11.68 -18.87
C GLY A 72 -3.62 -10.49 -19.37
N PHE A 73 -4.14 -9.66 -18.46
CA PHE A 73 -4.82 -8.41 -18.81
C PHE A 73 -3.87 -7.20 -18.74
N ASP A 74 -2.59 -7.44 -18.47
CA ASP A 74 -1.51 -6.45 -18.47
C ASP A 74 -1.35 -5.72 -19.81
N THR A 75 -1.73 -6.39 -20.91
CA THR A 75 -1.69 -5.93 -22.30
C THR A 75 -3.07 -5.69 -22.89
N VAL A 76 -4.15 -5.95 -22.13
CA VAL A 76 -5.50 -5.68 -22.59
C VAL A 76 -5.74 -4.17 -22.47
N PRO A 77 -6.03 -3.47 -23.59
CA PRO A 77 -6.32 -2.05 -23.56
C PRO A 77 -7.60 -1.82 -22.77
N VAL A 78 -7.52 -1.02 -21.71
CA VAL A 78 -8.71 -0.56 -20.99
C VAL A 78 -9.13 0.76 -21.63
N GLY A 79 -9.99 0.67 -22.65
CA GLY A 79 -10.42 1.82 -23.45
C GLY A 79 -9.37 2.30 -24.45
N HIS A 80 -9.26 3.63 -24.65
CA HIS A 80 -8.34 4.26 -25.61
C HIS A 80 -7.06 4.86 -24.98
N LEU A 81 -6.91 4.82 -23.65
CA LEU A 81 -5.89 5.63 -22.95
C LEU A 81 -4.82 4.84 -22.17
N THR A 82 -5.07 3.60 -21.73
CA THR A 82 -4.12 2.90 -20.83
C THR A 82 -4.23 1.37 -20.88
N ASP A 83 -3.10 0.67 -20.80
CA ASP A 83 -3.05 -0.78 -20.57
C ASP A 83 -3.54 -1.13 -19.14
N GLY A 84 -4.10 -2.33 -18.94
CA GLY A 84 -4.61 -2.80 -17.64
C GLY A 84 -3.60 -2.69 -16.48
N LYS A 85 -2.29 -2.81 -16.74
CA LYS A 85 -1.23 -2.60 -15.74
C LYS A 85 -1.16 -1.17 -15.18
N HIS A 86 -1.49 -0.15 -15.98
CA HIS A 86 -1.38 1.25 -15.57
C HIS A 86 -2.48 1.65 -14.58
N LEU A 87 -3.55 0.88 -14.46
CA LEU A 87 -4.56 1.10 -13.42
C LEU A 87 -3.99 0.92 -12.00
N ALA A 88 -2.88 0.16 -11.85
CA ALA A 88 -2.16 0.06 -10.59
C ALA A 88 -1.62 1.42 -10.09
N ILE A 89 -1.42 2.39 -11.00
CA ILE A 89 -0.92 3.72 -10.63
C ILE A 89 -1.91 4.50 -9.76
N ILE A 90 -3.21 4.18 -9.84
CA ILE A 90 -4.25 4.84 -9.05
C ILE A 90 -4.03 4.58 -7.55
N PRO A 91 -4.00 3.32 -7.07
CA PRO A 91 -3.71 3.05 -5.67
C PRO A 91 -2.28 3.47 -5.26
N PHE A 92 -1.28 3.38 -6.14
CA PHE A 92 0.06 3.95 -5.84
C PHE A 92 -0.01 5.47 -5.60
N GLY A 93 -0.74 6.19 -6.47
CA GLY A 93 -0.95 7.63 -6.36
C GLY A 93 -1.68 8.00 -5.08
N ILE A 94 -2.71 7.24 -4.68
CA ILE A 94 -3.42 7.47 -3.41
C ILE A 94 -2.46 7.31 -2.22
N GLY A 95 -1.66 6.24 -2.19
CA GLY A 95 -0.66 6.05 -1.13
C GLY A 95 0.36 7.20 -1.06
N LEU A 96 0.86 7.65 -2.21
CA LEU A 96 1.77 8.79 -2.30
C LEU A 96 1.12 10.10 -1.83
N LEU A 97 -0.12 10.35 -2.22
CA LEU A 97 -0.87 11.55 -1.82
C LEU A 97 -1.12 11.60 -0.31
N ILE A 98 -1.39 10.44 0.32
CA ILE A 98 -1.55 10.35 1.78
C ILE A 98 -0.25 10.74 2.49
N LEU A 99 0.90 10.24 2.01
CA LEU A 99 2.20 10.63 2.56
C LEU A 99 2.51 12.11 2.31
N ALA A 100 2.26 12.59 1.09
CA ALA A 100 2.48 13.99 0.75
C ALA A 100 1.63 14.92 1.63
N TRP A 101 0.35 14.60 1.84
CA TRP A 101 -0.52 15.34 2.75
C TRP A 101 0.04 15.33 4.18
N TYR A 102 0.48 14.18 4.68
CA TYR A 102 1.04 14.08 6.02
C TYR A 102 2.29 14.98 6.20
N TYR A 103 3.25 14.89 5.27
CA TYR A 103 4.50 15.65 5.38
C TYR A 103 4.35 17.15 5.07
N LEU A 104 3.47 17.53 4.15
CA LEU A 104 3.31 18.93 3.72
C LEU A 104 2.31 19.72 4.58
N VAL A 105 1.32 19.05 5.16
CA VAL A 105 0.22 19.71 5.88
C VAL A 105 0.19 19.32 7.35
N GLN A 106 0.18 18.03 7.67
CA GLN A 106 -0.04 17.57 9.04
C GLN A 106 1.18 17.80 9.94
N LYS A 107 2.38 17.39 9.51
CA LYS A 107 3.62 17.53 10.28
C LYS A 107 3.94 19.00 10.65
N PRO A 108 3.80 19.99 9.75
CA PRO A 108 3.96 21.40 10.11
C PRO A 108 2.93 21.89 11.14
N ARG A 109 1.69 21.39 11.10
CA ARG A 109 0.64 21.77 12.07
C ARG A 109 0.96 21.25 13.47
N GLU A 110 1.38 20.00 13.58
CA GLU A 110 1.80 19.41 14.86
C GLU A 110 2.99 20.17 15.46
N THR A 111 3.95 20.57 14.62
CA THR A 111 5.12 21.37 15.05
C THR A 111 4.68 22.74 15.57
N ARG A 112 3.73 23.40 14.90
CA ARG A 112 3.19 24.71 15.29
C ARG A 112 2.38 24.63 16.59
N GLU A 113 1.55 23.60 16.76
CA GLU A 113 0.77 23.38 17.98
C GLU A 113 1.68 23.13 19.19
N ALA A 114 2.73 22.31 19.02
CA ALA A 114 3.73 22.07 20.07
C ALA A 114 4.45 23.36 20.51
N GLN A 115 4.77 24.25 19.56
CA GLN A 115 5.38 25.56 19.87
C GLN A 115 4.44 26.50 20.63
N VAL A 116 3.14 26.51 20.30
CA VAL A 116 2.16 27.35 21.01
C VAL A 116 1.93 26.85 22.44
N ALA A 117 1.94 25.53 22.66
CA ALA A 117 1.75 24.96 23.99
C ALA A 117 2.91 25.19 24.97
N THR A 118 4.08 25.64 24.48
CA THR A 118 5.26 25.93 25.31
C THR A 118 5.43 27.41 25.67
N LEU A 119 4.56 28.29 25.16
CA LEU A 119 4.51 29.74 25.49
C LEU A 119 3.50 30.01 26.62
#